data_AF-A0AAJ0DAP4-F1
#
_entry.id   AF-A0AAJ0DAP4-F1
#
_cell.length_a   1.000
_cell.length_b   1.000
_cell.length_c   1.000
_cell.angle_alpha   90.00
_cell.angle_beta   90.00
_cell.angle_gamma   90.00
#
_symmetry.space_group_name_H-M   'P 1'
#
loop_
_entity.id
_entity.type
_entity.pdbx_description
1 polymer ?
#
loop_
_entity_poly.entity_id
_entity_poly.type
_entity_poly.pdbx_seq_one_letter_code
_entity_poly.pdbx_strand_id
1 'polypeptide(L)'
;MPNSSTTFLLALFPNLTTLTLPFEWTQDTPDATVQKLLDDLATRSHGSGIVKLHKLVVPGGGDYDVTTKLQNYSAFFALRGLQEFQGCDFVAVEDTSPFDWCYPKLASSLTCVELAYSVITGEQLAKFLAYTPALRIFRYAHQVKRHGDGHDWDAAAVLATLAEHCSDTLTELSITIHSLYGEIEAGISDLRRFSKLQHLELDVQLFDDALEKDERSLWELLPADLISVICLASIDASKAEVLARLMEAGGDSGERVRSPLLTLRRGLEQIGDMYCNPGQNQARWQKAGERIRSAGGEYVEMEAVHAAWLGTTCERAIEVAERLTVPDAASENHPMQQFDVSLYVVSASASSLPPQPPNKTSEVCSA
;
A
#
# COMPACT_ATOMS: atom_id res chain seq x y z
N MET A 1 5.15 -27.82 -2.94
CA MET A 1 6.61 -27.93 -3.11
C MET A 1 7.02 -27.13 -4.32
N PRO A 2 7.97 -26.19 -4.21
CA PRO A 2 8.55 -25.55 -5.37
C PRO A 2 9.22 -26.62 -6.23
N ASN A 3 8.59 -26.89 -7.36
CA ASN A 3 9.00 -27.90 -8.32
C ASN A 3 10.31 -27.47 -8.98
N SER A 4 11.29 -28.37 -8.97
CA SER A 4 12.60 -28.30 -9.65
C SER A 4 12.49 -27.85 -11.13
N SER A 5 11.31 -27.98 -11.72
CA SER A 5 10.95 -27.49 -13.05
C SER A 5 11.21 -26.00 -13.25
N THR A 6 10.82 -25.10 -12.34
CA THR A 6 10.90 -23.64 -12.59
C THR A 6 12.33 -23.11 -12.57
N THR A 7 13.18 -23.65 -11.70
CA THR A 7 14.60 -23.31 -11.69
C THR A 7 15.32 -23.87 -12.92
N PHE A 8 14.85 -25.02 -13.43
CA PHE A 8 15.25 -25.53 -14.74
C PHE A 8 14.82 -24.58 -15.87
N LEU A 9 13.62 -23.96 -15.79
CA LEU A 9 13.18 -22.97 -16.79
C LEU A 9 14.16 -21.79 -16.91
N LEU A 10 14.67 -21.23 -15.81
CA LEU A 10 15.62 -20.12 -15.88
C LEU A 10 16.94 -20.51 -16.57
N ALA A 11 17.38 -21.74 -16.38
CA ALA A 11 18.55 -22.27 -17.09
C ALA A 11 18.27 -22.57 -18.57
N LEU A 12 17.04 -22.98 -18.90
CA LEU A 12 16.62 -23.33 -20.26
C LEU A 12 16.26 -22.12 -21.13
N PHE A 13 15.80 -21.03 -20.53
CA PHE A 13 15.29 -19.85 -21.23
C PHE A 13 16.16 -18.62 -20.93
N PRO A 14 17.38 -18.52 -21.50
CA PRO A 14 18.31 -17.42 -21.20
C PRO A 14 17.81 -16.04 -21.65
N ASN A 15 16.77 -15.99 -22.48
CA ASN A 15 16.13 -14.75 -22.93
C ASN A 15 14.81 -14.45 -22.18
N LEU A 16 14.47 -15.20 -21.13
CA LEU A 16 13.29 -14.92 -20.32
C LEU A 16 13.48 -13.57 -19.60
N THR A 17 12.62 -12.59 -19.89
CA THR A 17 12.65 -11.26 -19.28
C THR A 17 11.66 -11.11 -18.14
N THR A 18 10.54 -11.83 -18.19
CA THR A 18 9.50 -11.78 -17.16
C THR A 18 9.14 -13.19 -16.76
N LEU A 19 9.13 -13.44 -15.45
CA LEU A 19 8.70 -14.71 -14.88
C LEU A 19 7.55 -14.42 -13.92
N THR A 20 6.39 -14.99 -14.21
CA THR A 20 5.29 -15.09 -13.24
C THR A 20 5.34 -16.46 -12.63
N LEU A 21 5.44 -16.52 -11.31
CA LEU A 21 5.51 -17.77 -10.59
C LEU A 21 4.11 -18.35 -10.36
N PRO A 22 3.97 -19.68 -10.33
CA PRO A 22 2.71 -20.30 -9.94
C PRO A 22 2.40 -19.97 -8.47
N PHE A 23 1.11 -19.87 -8.12
CA PHE A 23 0.70 -19.56 -6.75
C PHE A 23 1.23 -20.59 -5.73
N GLU A 24 1.37 -21.84 -6.13
CA GLU A 24 1.86 -22.94 -5.28
C GLU A 24 3.34 -22.80 -4.87
N TRP A 25 4.08 -21.87 -5.47
CA TRP A 25 5.46 -21.56 -5.09
C TRP A 25 5.57 -20.74 -3.80
N THR A 26 4.50 -20.08 -3.39
CA THR A 26 4.52 -19.13 -2.28
C THR A 26 4.47 -19.81 -0.91
N GLN A 27 3.93 -21.03 -0.84
CA GLN A 27 3.58 -21.66 0.43
C GLN A 27 4.71 -22.49 1.06
N ASP A 28 5.71 -22.92 0.29
CA ASP A 28 6.73 -23.87 0.75
C ASP A 28 8.14 -23.29 0.61
N THR A 29 8.97 -23.49 1.63
CA THR A 29 10.41 -23.23 1.54
C THR A 29 11.02 -24.07 0.41
N PRO A 30 11.88 -23.50 -0.45
CA PRO A 30 12.66 -24.26 -1.41
C PRO A 30 13.38 -25.45 -0.76
N ASP A 31 13.29 -26.62 -1.38
CA ASP A 31 14.14 -27.74 -0.95
C ASP A 31 15.62 -27.42 -1.21
N ALA A 32 16.52 -28.16 -0.57
CA ALA A 32 17.96 -27.91 -0.66
C ALA A 32 18.51 -27.99 -2.11
N THR A 33 17.88 -28.77 -2.98
CA THR A 33 18.28 -28.90 -4.40
C THR A 33 17.90 -27.65 -5.18
N VAL A 34 16.65 -27.20 -5.01
CA VAL A 34 16.14 -25.96 -5.62
C VAL A 34 16.92 -24.76 -5.11
N GLN A 35 17.17 -24.68 -3.80
CA GLN A 35 17.93 -23.59 -3.20
C GLN A 35 19.35 -23.52 -3.76
N LYS A 36 20.08 -24.65 -3.80
CA LYS A 36 21.43 -24.70 -4.35
C LYS A 36 21.47 -24.23 -5.81
N LEU A 37 20.47 -24.63 -6.61
CA LEU A 37 20.41 -24.21 -8.01
C LEU A 37 20.13 -22.70 -8.14
N LEU A 38 19.28 -22.14 -7.28
CA LEU A 38 19.05 -20.69 -7.21
C LEU A 38 20.33 -19.93 -6.79
N ASP A 39 21.09 -20.46 -5.83
CA ASP A 39 22.39 -19.87 -5.40
C ASP A 39 23.41 -19.86 -6.54
N ASP A 40 23.49 -20.97 -7.30
CA ASP A 40 24.35 -21.09 -8.48
C ASP A 40 23.93 -20.09 -9.57
N LEU A 41 22.62 -19.89 -9.79
CA LEU A 41 22.10 -18.89 -10.73
C LEU A 41 22.42 -17.46 -10.29
N ALA A 42 22.20 -17.12 -9.02
CA ALA A 42 22.55 -15.83 -8.43
C ALA A 42 24.02 -15.51 -8.69
N THR A 43 24.92 -16.42 -8.33
CA THR A 43 26.36 -16.27 -8.51
C THR A 43 26.76 -16.12 -9.98
N ARG A 44 26.23 -16.96 -10.88
CA ARG A 44 26.59 -16.94 -12.31
C ARG A 44 26.05 -15.74 -13.06
N SER A 45 24.92 -15.17 -12.63
CA SER A 45 24.28 -14.01 -13.26
C SER A 45 25.23 -12.80 -13.33
N HIS A 46 26.11 -12.65 -12.33
CA HIS A 46 27.06 -11.54 -12.25
C HIS A 46 28.26 -11.68 -13.19
N GLY A 47 28.75 -12.90 -13.42
CA GLY A 47 29.94 -13.14 -14.24
C GLY A 47 29.69 -13.30 -15.74
N SER A 48 28.55 -13.91 -16.11
CA SER A 48 28.34 -14.41 -17.49
C SER A 48 27.08 -13.89 -18.18
N GLY A 49 26.24 -13.10 -17.48
CA GLY A 49 25.04 -12.49 -18.05
C GLY A 49 24.01 -13.50 -18.57
N ILE A 50 24.04 -14.74 -18.08
CA ILE A 50 23.27 -15.87 -18.62
C ILE A 50 21.76 -15.69 -18.43
N VAL A 51 21.35 -14.97 -17.39
CA VAL A 51 19.95 -14.77 -17.04
C VAL A 51 19.58 -13.32 -17.33
N LYS A 52 18.65 -13.12 -18.28
CA LYS A 52 18.08 -11.81 -18.64
C LYS A 52 16.77 -11.50 -17.92
N LEU A 53 16.47 -12.21 -16.83
CA LEU A 53 15.25 -12.01 -16.05
C LEU A 53 15.26 -10.60 -15.49
N HIS A 54 14.32 -9.79 -15.96
CA HIS A 54 14.16 -8.37 -15.63
C HIS A 54 13.06 -8.15 -14.60
N LYS A 55 11.96 -8.92 -14.71
CA LYS A 55 10.78 -8.80 -13.84
C LYS A 55 10.37 -10.14 -13.26
N LEU A 56 10.12 -10.17 -11.96
CA LEU A 56 9.56 -11.32 -11.24
C LEU A 56 8.21 -10.93 -10.66
N VAL A 57 7.17 -11.72 -10.96
CA VAL A 57 5.83 -11.55 -10.42
C VAL A 57 5.45 -12.78 -9.60
N VAL A 58 5.08 -12.56 -8.35
CA VAL A 58 4.60 -13.59 -7.42
C VAL A 58 3.13 -13.32 -7.13
N PRO A 59 2.20 -14.03 -7.80
CA PRO A 59 0.78 -13.82 -7.54
C PRO A 59 0.43 -14.26 -6.12
N GLY A 60 -0.51 -13.56 -5.51
CA GLY A 60 -1.11 -13.95 -4.24
C GLY A 60 -2.59 -13.60 -4.19
N GLY A 61 -3.25 -14.10 -3.15
CA GLY A 61 -4.70 -13.99 -2.98
C GLY A 61 -5.12 -12.78 -2.15
N GLY A 62 -4.20 -12.16 -1.41
CA GLY A 62 -4.57 -11.14 -0.43
C GLY A 62 -5.36 -11.73 0.76
N ASP A 63 -5.24 -13.03 0.98
CA ASP A 63 -5.93 -13.73 2.05
C ASP A 63 -5.15 -13.57 3.36
N TYR A 64 -5.87 -13.38 4.46
CA TYR A 64 -5.34 -13.29 5.82
C TYR A 64 -4.51 -14.52 6.20
N ASP A 65 -4.94 -15.71 5.80
CA ASP A 65 -4.29 -16.98 6.15
C ASP A 65 -3.16 -17.39 5.18
N VAL A 66 -3.01 -16.67 4.07
CA VAL A 66 -1.94 -16.92 3.09
C VAL A 66 -0.75 -16.04 3.42
N THR A 67 0.39 -16.67 3.70
CA THR A 67 1.65 -15.99 3.98
C THR A 67 2.81 -16.64 3.22
N THR A 68 3.73 -15.79 2.80
CA THR A 68 4.91 -16.13 2.02
C THR A 68 6.12 -15.49 2.66
N LYS A 69 7.14 -16.27 3.01
CA LYS A 69 8.36 -15.68 3.57
C LYS A 69 9.09 -14.92 2.48
N LEU A 70 9.36 -13.63 2.69
CA LEU A 70 10.17 -12.84 1.75
C LEU A 70 11.56 -13.47 1.55
N GLN A 71 12.07 -14.13 2.59
CA GLN A 71 13.34 -14.88 2.57
C GLN A 71 13.45 -15.89 1.43
N ASN A 72 12.35 -16.54 1.04
CA ASN A 72 12.33 -17.57 0.01
C ASN A 72 12.74 -17.04 -1.37
N TYR A 73 12.76 -15.72 -1.55
CA TYR A 73 13.04 -15.04 -2.81
C TYR A 73 14.39 -14.32 -2.83
N SER A 74 15.17 -14.40 -1.74
CA SER A 74 16.49 -13.76 -1.62
C SER A 74 17.42 -14.07 -2.80
N ALA A 75 17.40 -15.30 -3.30
CA ALA A 75 18.20 -15.71 -4.46
C ALA A 75 17.86 -14.97 -5.74
N PHE A 76 16.56 -14.69 -5.95
CA PHE A 76 16.10 -13.89 -7.08
C PHE A 76 16.56 -12.45 -6.97
N PHE A 77 16.51 -11.88 -5.77
CA PHE A 77 16.94 -10.50 -5.53
C PHE A 77 18.43 -10.28 -5.82
N ALA A 78 19.24 -11.34 -5.71
CA ALA A 78 20.66 -11.33 -6.05
C ALA A 78 20.95 -11.47 -7.56
N LEU A 79 19.95 -11.74 -8.41
CA LEU A 79 20.14 -11.83 -9.86
C LEU A 79 20.44 -10.44 -10.45
N ARG A 80 21.57 -10.33 -11.16
CA ARG A 80 22.00 -9.06 -11.78
C ARG A 80 21.00 -8.46 -12.77
N GLY A 81 20.21 -9.30 -13.44
CA GLY A 81 19.23 -8.84 -14.43
C GLY A 81 17.94 -8.29 -13.81
N LEU A 82 17.64 -8.69 -12.57
CA LEU A 82 16.32 -8.46 -11.97
C LEU A 82 16.21 -7.02 -11.48
N GLN A 83 15.30 -6.26 -12.08
CA GLN A 83 15.07 -4.84 -11.81
C GLN A 83 13.69 -4.58 -11.22
N GLU A 84 12.71 -5.45 -11.46
CA GLU A 84 11.36 -5.34 -10.94
C GLU A 84 10.97 -6.60 -10.16
N PHE A 85 10.51 -6.40 -8.93
CA PHE A 85 9.88 -7.44 -8.13
C PHE A 85 8.48 -6.98 -7.74
N GLN A 86 7.49 -7.81 -8.04
CA GLN A 86 6.12 -7.59 -7.62
C GLN A 86 5.60 -8.86 -6.97
N GLY A 87 4.95 -8.73 -5.83
CA GLY A 87 4.11 -9.81 -5.38
C GLY A 87 3.31 -9.52 -4.13
N CYS A 88 2.60 -10.54 -3.70
CA CYS A 88 1.58 -10.43 -2.68
C CYS A 88 1.87 -11.36 -1.50
N ASP A 89 1.24 -11.08 -0.36
CA ASP A 89 1.19 -11.99 0.79
C ASP A 89 2.56 -12.24 1.45
N PHE A 90 3.50 -11.29 1.34
CA PHE A 90 4.82 -11.43 1.95
C PHE A 90 4.82 -11.12 3.44
N VAL A 91 5.57 -11.91 4.20
CA VAL A 91 5.84 -11.67 5.61
C VAL A 91 7.35 -11.61 5.84
N ALA A 92 7.77 -10.55 6.51
CA ALA A 92 9.13 -10.30 6.96
C ALA A 92 9.09 -9.62 8.35
N VAL A 93 9.06 -10.44 9.40
CA VAL A 93 8.95 -10.02 10.81
C VAL A 93 10.00 -10.78 11.62
N GLU A 94 10.73 -10.12 12.52
CA GLU A 94 11.88 -10.69 13.23
C GLU A 94 11.56 -12.03 13.93
N ASP A 95 10.41 -12.11 14.62
CA ASP A 95 10.06 -13.29 15.43
C ASP A 95 9.51 -14.48 14.63
N THR A 96 8.77 -14.23 13.55
CA THR A 96 8.03 -15.29 12.84
C THR A 96 8.67 -15.67 11.50
N SER A 97 9.19 -14.67 10.78
CA SER A 97 9.72 -14.83 9.41
C SER A 97 10.80 -13.79 9.14
N PRO A 98 11.97 -13.85 9.82
CA PRO A 98 13.01 -12.86 9.61
C PRO A 98 13.55 -12.93 8.18
N PHE A 99 13.95 -11.77 7.67
CA PHE A 99 14.68 -11.65 6.42
C PHE A 99 16.18 -11.50 6.72
N ASP A 100 17.01 -12.26 6.02
CA ASP A 100 18.45 -12.14 6.02
C ASP A 100 19.00 -12.24 4.59
N TRP A 101 19.91 -11.34 4.26
CA TRP A 101 20.48 -11.29 2.93
C TRP A 101 21.57 -12.37 2.77
N CYS A 102 21.25 -13.46 2.09
CA CYS A 102 22.16 -14.60 1.95
C CYS A 102 23.36 -14.36 1.02
N TYR A 103 23.45 -13.22 0.34
CA TYR A 103 24.47 -12.95 -0.69
C TYR A 103 25.30 -11.69 -0.38
N PRO A 104 26.08 -11.67 0.72
CA PRO A 104 26.72 -10.45 1.24
C PRO A 104 27.71 -9.77 0.27
N LYS A 105 28.12 -10.46 -0.81
CA LYS A 105 29.02 -9.93 -1.84
C LYS A 105 28.29 -9.38 -3.07
N LEU A 106 26.97 -9.56 -3.14
CA LEU A 106 26.14 -9.20 -4.28
C LEU A 106 25.14 -8.14 -3.83
N ALA A 107 25.16 -6.99 -4.49
CA ALA A 107 24.08 -6.02 -4.41
C ALA A 107 22.98 -6.39 -5.41
N SER A 108 21.73 -6.19 -4.99
CA SER A 108 20.58 -6.27 -5.86
C SER A 108 20.61 -5.21 -6.95
N SER A 109 20.03 -5.53 -8.11
CA SER A 109 19.78 -4.58 -9.20
C SER A 109 18.34 -4.08 -9.24
N LEU A 110 17.53 -4.40 -8.20
CA LEU A 110 16.15 -3.97 -8.12
C LEU A 110 16.04 -2.45 -8.09
N THR A 111 15.16 -1.94 -8.94
CA THR A 111 14.78 -0.53 -9.07
C THR A 111 13.31 -0.30 -8.74
N CYS A 112 12.49 -1.35 -8.81
CA CYS A 112 11.08 -1.33 -8.45
C CYS A 112 10.76 -2.53 -7.55
N VAL A 113 10.14 -2.28 -6.40
CA VAL A 113 9.64 -3.29 -5.48
C VAL A 113 8.19 -2.97 -5.14
N GLU A 114 7.31 -3.93 -5.35
CA GLU A 114 5.89 -3.85 -5.03
C GLU A 114 5.49 -5.04 -4.17
N LEU A 115 5.03 -4.76 -2.96
CA LEU A 115 4.62 -5.72 -1.95
C LEU A 115 3.16 -5.44 -1.57
N ALA A 116 2.25 -6.13 -2.24
CA ALA A 116 0.83 -6.02 -1.93
C ALA A 116 0.43 -6.97 -0.80
N TYR A 117 -0.56 -6.59 0.01
CA TYR A 117 -1.12 -7.45 1.06
C TYR A 117 -0.04 -8.08 1.96
N SER A 118 0.94 -7.30 2.38
CA SER A 118 2.18 -7.80 2.98
C SER A 118 2.41 -7.21 4.37
N VAL A 119 3.26 -7.86 5.16
CA VAL A 119 3.73 -7.41 6.47
C VAL A 119 5.24 -7.39 6.47
N ILE A 120 5.82 -6.21 6.65
CA ILE A 120 7.26 -6.03 6.85
C ILE A 120 7.52 -5.02 7.96
N THR A 121 8.40 -5.36 8.90
CA THR A 121 8.86 -4.41 9.92
C THR A 121 9.99 -3.53 9.37
N GLY A 122 10.20 -2.35 9.96
CA GLY A 122 11.31 -1.47 9.59
C GLY A 122 12.67 -2.18 9.66
N GLU A 123 12.90 -3.00 10.69
CA GLU A 123 14.15 -3.76 10.84
C GLU A 123 14.38 -4.79 9.72
N GLN A 124 13.35 -5.56 9.33
CA GLN A 124 13.50 -6.51 8.22
C GLN A 124 13.66 -5.78 6.89
N LEU A 125 12.96 -4.65 6.72
CA LEU A 125 13.13 -3.81 5.54
C LEU A 125 14.55 -3.25 5.44
N ALA A 126 15.16 -2.85 6.57
CA ALA A 126 16.53 -2.34 6.59
C ALA A 126 17.53 -3.39 6.08
N LYS A 127 17.39 -4.65 6.54
CA LYS A 127 18.22 -5.77 6.07
C LYS A 127 18.07 -5.99 4.55
N PHE A 128 16.86 -5.83 4.01
CA PHE A 128 16.62 -5.92 2.57
C PHE A 128 17.20 -4.72 1.79
N LEU A 129 16.97 -3.50 2.26
CA LEU A 129 17.41 -2.28 1.58
C LEU A 129 18.92 -2.04 1.66
N ALA A 130 19.60 -2.57 2.67
CA ALA A 130 21.07 -2.55 2.76
C ALA A 130 21.75 -3.14 1.51
N TYR A 131 21.07 -4.03 0.79
CA TYR A 131 21.56 -4.65 -0.44
C TYR A 131 20.78 -4.22 -1.69
N THR A 132 19.89 -3.24 -1.58
CA THR A 132 19.07 -2.74 -2.71
C THR A 132 19.27 -1.24 -2.94
N PRO A 133 20.51 -0.79 -3.19
CA PRO A 133 20.84 0.65 -3.26
C PRO A 133 20.30 1.36 -4.50
N ALA A 134 19.79 0.62 -5.50
CA ALA A 134 19.29 1.19 -6.75
C ALA A 134 17.76 1.40 -6.76
N LEU A 135 17.09 1.23 -5.62
CA LEU A 135 15.64 1.30 -5.52
C LEU A 135 15.12 2.71 -5.84
N ARG A 136 14.15 2.79 -6.76
CA ARG A 136 13.51 4.04 -7.22
C ARG A 136 12.02 4.06 -6.98
N ILE A 137 11.37 2.90 -7.03
CA ILE A 137 9.94 2.75 -6.85
C ILE A 137 9.72 1.74 -5.73
N PHE A 138 9.02 2.18 -4.68
CA PHE A 138 8.62 1.29 -3.59
C PHE A 138 7.12 1.43 -3.37
N ARG A 139 6.39 0.32 -3.53
CA ARG A 139 4.96 0.25 -3.29
C ARG A 139 4.67 -0.83 -2.26
N TYR A 140 3.93 -0.48 -1.22
CA TYR A 140 3.64 -1.37 -0.12
C TYR A 140 2.19 -1.22 0.32
N ALA A 141 1.43 -2.30 0.25
CA ALA A 141 0.09 -2.36 0.81
C ALA A 141 0.10 -3.25 2.04
N HIS A 142 -0.05 -2.62 3.21
CA HIS A 142 -0.06 -3.30 4.49
C HIS A 142 -1.34 -4.12 4.67
N GLN A 143 -1.22 -5.36 5.14
CA GLN A 143 -2.35 -6.18 5.54
C GLN A 143 -1.95 -7.02 6.74
N VAL A 144 -2.72 -6.98 7.83
CA VAL A 144 -2.52 -7.93 8.94
C VAL A 144 -2.58 -9.36 8.41
N LYS A 145 -1.63 -10.20 8.85
CA LYS A 145 -1.57 -11.62 8.51
C LYS A 145 -1.83 -12.50 9.72
N ARG A 146 -1.96 -13.79 9.46
CA ARG A 146 -2.18 -14.86 10.43
C ARG A 146 -1.36 -14.65 11.72
N HIS A 147 -1.97 -15.00 12.85
CA HIS A 147 -1.41 -14.88 14.21
C HIS A 147 -1.19 -13.44 14.69
N GLY A 148 -1.74 -12.44 14.01
CA GLY A 148 -1.56 -11.04 14.39
C GLY A 148 -0.23 -10.46 13.92
N ASP A 149 0.42 -11.09 12.93
CA ASP A 149 1.60 -10.50 12.30
C ASP A 149 1.19 -9.17 11.65
N GLY A 150 1.79 -8.07 12.13
CA GLY A 150 1.43 -6.72 11.73
C GLY A 150 0.10 -6.23 12.32
N HIS A 151 -0.36 -6.80 13.44
CA HIS A 151 -1.57 -6.35 14.11
C HIS A 151 -1.48 -4.86 14.50
N ASP A 152 -0.46 -4.54 15.28
CA ASP A 152 -0.02 -3.16 15.53
C ASP A 152 1.12 -2.85 14.55
N TRP A 153 1.17 -1.63 14.05
CA TRP A 153 2.10 -1.28 12.98
C TRP A 153 2.76 0.08 13.16
N ASP A 154 4.08 0.06 13.30
CA ASP A 154 4.93 1.25 13.25
C ASP A 154 5.25 1.63 11.79
N ALA A 155 4.38 2.44 11.19
CA ALA A 155 4.58 2.98 9.85
C ALA A 155 5.74 3.98 9.79
N ALA A 156 5.98 4.72 10.87
CA ALA A 156 7.09 5.66 10.98
C ALA A 156 8.44 4.95 10.86
N ALA A 157 8.62 3.78 11.48
CA ALA A 157 9.83 2.98 11.38
C ALA A 157 10.07 2.51 9.94
N VAL A 158 9.03 2.02 9.25
CA VAL A 158 9.12 1.64 7.83
C VAL A 158 9.58 2.83 6.98
N LEU A 159 8.99 4.01 7.20
CA LEU A 159 9.36 5.21 6.45
C LEU A 159 10.77 5.70 6.80
N ALA A 160 11.16 5.65 8.06
CA ALA A 160 12.49 6.06 8.52
C ALA A 160 13.57 5.19 7.89
N THR A 161 13.34 3.88 7.82
CA THR A 161 14.21 2.94 7.11
C THR A 161 14.31 3.25 5.62
N LEU A 162 13.19 3.54 4.94
CA LEU A 162 13.23 3.96 3.53
C LEU A 162 14.03 5.26 3.35
N ALA A 163 13.86 6.24 4.24
CA ALA A 163 14.59 7.50 4.19
C ALA A 163 16.09 7.30 4.45
N GLU A 164 16.48 6.38 5.33
CA GLU A 164 17.87 6.06 5.60
C GLU A 164 18.57 5.44 4.38
N HIS A 165 17.90 4.51 3.69
CA HIS A 165 18.53 3.74 2.61
C HIS A 165 18.28 4.29 1.20
N CYS A 166 17.20 5.04 0.98
CA CYS A 166 16.71 5.38 -0.36
C CYS A 166 16.27 6.85 -0.50
N SER A 167 16.59 7.74 0.45
CA SER A 167 16.18 9.15 0.42
C SER A 167 16.61 9.91 -0.84
N ASP A 168 17.74 9.53 -1.43
CA ASP A 168 18.30 10.17 -2.61
C ASP A 168 18.07 9.38 -3.91
N THR A 169 17.38 8.23 -3.87
CA THR A 169 17.11 7.42 -5.06
C THR A 169 15.62 7.25 -5.35
N LEU A 170 14.79 7.27 -4.31
CA LEU A 170 13.36 7.01 -4.42
C LEU A 170 12.65 8.16 -5.15
N THR A 171 12.01 7.81 -6.26
CA THR A 171 11.20 8.74 -7.09
C THR A 171 9.71 8.49 -6.93
N GLU A 172 9.30 7.29 -6.53
CA GLU A 172 7.91 6.94 -6.26
C GLU A 172 7.80 6.14 -4.96
N LEU A 173 6.87 6.56 -4.12
CA LEU A 173 6.52 5.90 -2.87
C LEU A 173 5.01 5.72 -2.79
N SER A 174 4.57 4.48 -2.60
CA SER A 174 3.19 4.14 -2.27
C SER A 174 3.15 3.33 -0.98
N ILE A 175 2.46 3.82 0.06
CA ILE A 175 2.21 3.10 1.31
C ILE A 175 0.71 3.16 1.61
N THR A 176 0.02 2.04 1.46
CA THR A 176 -1.43 1.96 1.64
C THR A 176 -1.79 0.95 2.72
N ILE A 177 -2.95 1.09 3.36
CA ILE A 177 -3.45 0.12 4.33
C ILE A 177 -4.64 -0.63 3.73
N HIS A 178 -4.51 -1.94 3.57
CA HIS A 178 -5.61 -2.78 3.10
C HIS A 178 -6.46 -3.29 4.27
N SER A 179 -5.83 -3.86 5.30
CA SER A 179 -6.50 -4.17 6.55
C SER A 179 -5.55 -3.97 7.73
N LEU A 180 -6.05 -3.33 8.78
CA LEU A 180 -5.38 -3.13 10.06
C LEU A 180 -6.39 -3.51 11.16
N TYR A 181 -5.97 -4.34 12.11
CA TYR A 181 -6.82 -4.82 13.21
C TYR A 181 -6.44 -4.22 14.56
N GLY A 182 -5.18 -3.81 14.72
CA GLY A 182 -4.70 -3.02 15.84
C GLY A 182 -4.56 -1.56 15.48
N GLU A 183 -3.55 -0.92 16.05
CA GLU A 183 -3.31 0.51 15.93
C GLU A 183 -2.05 0.82 15.11
N ILE A 184 -1.99 2.03 14.56
CA ILE A 184 -0.72 2.58 14.05
C ILE A 184 0.06 3.09 15.25
N GLU A 185 1.16 2.42 15.61
CA GLU A 185 1.95 2.76 16.80
C GLU A 185 2.63 4.12 16.68
N ALA A 186 3.12 4.41 15.47
CA ALA A 186 3.68 5.70 15.10
C ALA A 186 3.37 6.01 13.63
N GLY A 187 2.68 7.13 13.41
CA GLY A 187 2.38 7.67 12.08
C GLY A 187 3.54 8.39 11.38
N ILE A 188 3.35 8.67 10.09
CA ILE A 188 4.28 9.43 9.25
C ILE A 188 4.28 10.91 9.65
N SER A 189 5.46 11.44 9.95
CA SER A 189 5.63 12.81 10.44
C SER A 189 6.61 13.69 9.65
N ASP A 190 7.38 13.12 8.70
CA ASP A 190 8.27 13.88 7.82
C ASP A 190 8.67 13.08 6.57
N LEU A 191 8.34 13.60 5.38
CA LEU A 191 8.72 13.04 4.08
C LEU A 191 9.77 13.91 3.36
N ARG A 192 10.16 15.07 3.91
CA ARG A 192 11.11 16.00 3.25
C ARG A 192 12.50 15.42 3.05
N ARG A 193 12.82 14.32 3.74
CA ARG A 193 14.07 13.58 3.56
C ARG A 193 14.19 12.97 2.15
N PHE A 194 13.08 12.71 1.46
CA PHE A 194 13.11 12.11 0.13
C PHE A 194 13.31 13.18 -0.97
N SER A 195 14.56 13.55 -1.19
CA SER A 195 14.96 14.65 -2.10
C SER A 195 14.62 14.45 -3.58
N LYS A 196 14.36 13.22 -4.03
CA LYS A 196 14.00 12.90 -5.43
C LYS A 196 12.57 12.41 -5.60
N LEU A 197 11.77 12.44 -4.53
CA LEU A 197 10.42 11.91 -4.57
C LEU A 197 9.52 12.80 -5.43
N GLN A 198 8.88 12.20 -6.43
CA GLN A 198 8.01 12.87 -7.40
C GLN A 198 6.58 12.39 -7.27
N HIS A 199 6.38 11.10 -6.98
CA HIS A 199 5.07 10.49 -6.87
C HIS A 199 4.90 9.92 -5.47
N LEU A 200 3.86 10.37 -4.79
CA LEU A 200 3.52 9.93 -3.44
C LEU A 200 2.09 9.43 -3.41
N GLU A 201 1.88 8.23 -2.91
CA GLU A 201 0.58 7.66 -2.59
C GLU A 201 0.58 7.18 -1.13
N LEU A 202 -0.34 7.67 -0.31
CA LEU A 202 -0.41 7.31 1.10
C LEU A 202 -1.85 7.08 1.56
N ASP A 203 -2.05 6.13 2.47
CA ASP A 203 -3.28 6.07 3.26
C ASP A 203 -3.33 7.23 4.25
N VAL A 204 -4.47 7.91 4.37
CA VAL A 204 -4.63 9.08 5.24
C VAL A 204 -4.43 8.73 6.72
N GLN A 205 -4.75 7.49 7.10
CA GLN A 205 -4.56 6.98 8.47
C GLN A 205 -3.11 7.08 8.94
N LEU A 206 -2.17 7.06 8.01
CA LEU A 206 -0.75 7.18 8.33
C LEU A 206 -0.41 8.52 8.98
N PHE A 207 -1.28 9.52 8.88
CA PHE A 207 -1.05 10.85 9.45
C PHE A 207 -1.79 11.09 10.78
N ASP A 208 -2.59 10.15 11.28
CA ASP A 208 -3.46 10.37 12.45
C ASP A 208 -2.67 10.90 13.65
N ASP A 209 -1.55 10.27 13.99
CA ASP A 209 -0.65 10.71 15.05
C ASP A 209 -0.08 12.11 14.86
N ALA A 210 0.34 12.43 13.63
CA ALA A 210 0.97 13.71 13.32
C ALA A 210 -0.08 14.84 13.39
N LEU A 211 -1.29 14.59 12.89
CA LEU A 211 -2.35 15.59 12.83
C LEU A 211 -3.04 15.82 14.19
N GLU A 212 -3.02 14.83 15.08
CA GLU A 212 -3.52 15.00 16.45
C GLU A 212 -2.53 15.74 17.34
N LYS A 213 -1.23 15.48 17.18
CA LYS A 213 -0.18 15.99 18.08
C LYS A 213 0.49 17.26 17.59
N ASP A 214 0.49 17.48 16.29
CA ASP A 214 1.27 18.53 15.63
C ASP A 214 0.32 19.39 14.79
N GLU A 215 0.17 20.67 15.16
CA GLU A 215 -0.66 21.63 14.40
C GLU A 215 -0.07 21.97 13.01
N ARG A 216 1.00 21.29 12.62
CA ARG A 216 1.62 21.43 11.30
C ARG A 216 0.65 20.98 10.20
N SER A 217 0.61 21.77 9.13
CA SER A 217 -0.12 21.35 7.94
C SER A 217 0.59 20.16 7.27
N LEU A 218 -0.17 19.25 6.64
CA LEU A 218 0.40 18.13 5.88
C LEU A 218 1.39 18.60 4.81
N TRP A 219 1.18 19.79 4.25
CA TRP A 219 2.06 20.41 3.27
C TRP A 219 3.47 20.69 3.80
N GLU A 220 3.62 20.91 5.11
CA GLU A 220 4.93 21.09 5.76
C GLU A 220 5.69 19.78 5.95
N LEU A 221 4.99 18.64 5.81
CA LEU A 221 5.58 17.30 5.92
C LEU A 221 6.10 16.81 4.57
N LEU A 222 5.64 17.40 3.47
CA LEU A 222 5.90 16.94 2.11
C LEU A 222 7.18 17.54 1.51
N PRO A 223 7.91 16.80 0.64
CA PRO A 223 8.95 17.36 -0.20
C PRO A 223 8.44 18.49 -1.10
N ALA A 224 9.26 19.51 -1.32
CA ALA A 224 8.94 20.64 -2.18
C ALA A 224 8.82 20.28 -3.67
N ASP A 225 9.47 19.19 -4.10
CA ASP A 225 9.60 18.78 -5.51
C ASP A 225 8.61 17.68 -5.94
N LEU A 226 7.62 17.37 -5.11
CA LEU A 226 6.57 16.39 -5.46
C LEU A 226 5.84 16.83 -6.72
N ILE A 227 5.51 15.91 -7.61
CA ILE A 227 4.72 16.19 -8.82
C ILE A 227 3.26 15.80 -8.59
N SER A 228 3.05 14.63 -7.96
CA SER A 228 1.71 14.11 -7.68
C SER A 228 1.60 13.57 -6.27
N VAL A 229 0.48 13.89 -5.62
CA VAL A 229 0.11 13.33 -4.32
C VAL A 229 -1.25 12.67 -4.44
N ILE A 230 -1.30 11.39 -4.08
CA ILE A 230 -2.51 10.61 -3.95
C ILE A 230 -2.68 10.30 -2.46
N CYS A 231 -3.80 10.74 -1.89
CA CYS A 231 -4.19 10.30 -0.57
C CYS A 231 -5.39 9.36 -0.71
N LEU A 232 -5.30 8.21 -0.04
CA LEU A 232 -6.39 7.26 0.04
C LEU A 232 -7.06 7.44 1.39
N ALA A 233 -8.35 7.76 1.39
CA ALA A 233 -9.15 7.79 2.59
C ALA A 233 -10.17 6.64 2.52
N SER A 234 -10.09 5.73 3.49
CA SER A 234 -11.23 4.85 3.78
C SER A 234 -12.35 5.70 4.38
N ILE A 235 -13.59 5.48 3.93
CA ILE A 235 -14.74 6.22 4.46
C ILE A 235 -15.10 5.61 5.82
N ASP A 236 -14.55 6.14 6.89
CA ASP A 236 -15.20 6.09 8.21
C ASP A 236 -15.29 7.49 8.81
N ALA A 237 -16.19 7.66 9.78
CA ALA A 237 -16.51 8.98 10.34
C ALA A 237 -15.32 9.66 11.03
N SER A 238 -14.34 8.90 11.50
CA SER A 238 -13.06 9.41 12.02
C SER A 238 -12.19 9.99 10.91
N LYS A 239 -12.11 9.32 9.76
CA LYS A 239 -11.28 9.75 8.62
C LYS A 239 -11.81 10.98 7.90
N ALA A 240 -13.13 11.19 7.90
CA ALA A 240 -13.72 12.40 7.34
C ALA A 240 -13.27 13.67 8.09
N GLU A 241 -13.08 13.60 9.40
CA GLU A 241 -12.60 14.71 10.24
C GLU A 241 -11.11 14.98 10.01
N VAL A 242 -10.29 13.93 9.87
CA VAL A 242 -8.87 14.05 9.51
C VAL A 242 -8.74 14.74 8.15
N LEU A 243 -9.54 14.29 7.18
CA LEU A 243 -9.61 14.91 5.87
C LEU A 243 -10.05 16.38 5.95
N ALA A 244 -11.05 16.69 6.78
CA ALA A 244 -11.49 18.06 7.04
C ALA A 244 -10.32 18.96 7.44
N ARG A 245 -9.62 18.57 8.50
CA ARG A 245 -8.49 19.31 9.08
C ARG A 245 -7.35 19.49 8.08
N LEU A 246 -7.04 18.45 7.31
CA LEU A 246 -6.05 18.51 6.23
C LEU A 246 -6.42 19.58 5.19
N MET A 247 -7.70 19.70 4.87
CA MET A 247 -8.20 20.71 3.94
C MET A 247 -8.24 22.11 4.57
N GLU A 248 -8.55 22.26 5.86
CA GLU A 248 -8.58 23.57 6.55
C GLU A 248 -7.18 24.18 6.71
N ALA A 249 -6.18 23.34 7.01
CA ALA A 249 -4.79 23.78 7.19
C ALA A 249 -4.14 24.32 5.90
N GLY A 250 -4.72 24.08 4.72
CA GLY A 250 -4.26 24.63 3.43
C GLY A 250 -4.69 26.08 3.14
N GLY A 251 -5.40 26.72 4.08
CA GLY A 251 -6.27 27.89 3.89
C GLY A 251 -5.68 29.18 3.31
N ASP A 252 -4.36 29.37 3.26
CA ASP A 252 -3.75 30.60 2.69
C ASP A 252 -3.13 30.41 1.29
N SER A 253 -3.12 29.19 0.75
CA SER A 253 -2.51 28.91 -0.57
C SER A 253 -3.46 29.05 -1.76
N GLY A 254 -4.70 29.50 -1.52
CA GLY A 254 -5.62 30.21 -2.43
C GLY A 254 -6.04 29.53 -3.74
N GLU A 255 -5.09 29.13 -4.58
CA GLU A 255 -5.31 28.49 -5.88
C GLU A 255 -4.79 27.04 -5.93
N ARG A 256 -3.76 26.68 -5.13
CA ARG A 256 -3.09 25.36 -5.19
C ARG A 256 -3.99 24.17 -4.89
N VAL A 257 -5.00 24.34 -4.05
CA VAL A 257 -5.80 23.22 -3.51
C VAL A 257 -7.25 23.25 -4.05
N ARG A 258 -7.71 24.36 -4.64
CA ARG A 258 -9.14 24.56 -4.98
C ARG A 258 -9.68 23.57 -6.03
N SER A 259 -8.91 23.21 -7.05
CA SER A 259 -9.40 22.35 -8.15
C SER A 259 -9.56 20.87 -7.73
N PRO A 260 -8.58 20.25 -7.05
CA PRO A 260 -8.74 18.92 -6.43
C PRO A 260 -9.87 18.87 -5.41
N LEU A 261 -10.03 19.91 -4.57
CA LEU A 261 -11.08 19.98 -3.55
C LEU A 261 -12.48 20.07 -4.14
N LEU A 262 -12.68 20.84 -5.21
CA LEU A 262 -13.97 20.90 -5.90
C LEU A 262 -14.31 19.57 -6.57
N THR A 263 -13.30 18.87 -7.08
CA THR A 263 -13.48 17.53 -7.69
C THR A 263 -13.84 16.49 -6.63
N LEU A 264 -13.12 16.51 -5.50
CA LEU A 264 -13.40 15.66 -4.35
C LEU A 264 -14.77 15.93 -3.75
N ARG A 265 -15.10 17.20 -3.51
CA ARG A 265 -16.42 17.64 -3.03
C ARG A 265 -17.52 17.08 -3.92
N ARG A 266 -17.42 17.25 -5.24
CA ARG A 266 -18.39 16.68 -6.20
C ARG A 266 -18.44 15.16 -6.14
N GLY A 267 -17.31 14.49 -5.93
CA GLY A 267 -17.25 13.04 -5.76
C GLY A 267 -17.97 12.59 -4.48
N LEU A 268 -17.69 13.24 -3.35
CA LEU A 268 -18.34 12.99 -2.06
C LEU A 268 -19.82 13.34 -2.07
N GLU A 269 -20.23 14.44 -2.71
CA GLU A 269 -21.62 14.80 -2.95
C GLU A 269 -22.34 13.74 -3.80
N GLN A 270 -21.70 13.23 -4.86
CA GLN A 270 -22.27 12.14 -5.67
C GLN A 270 -22.39 10.83 -4.90
N ILE A 271 -21.39 10.49 -4.08
CA ILE A 271 -21.41 9.30 -3.21
C ILE A 271 -22.51 9.48 -2.14
N GLY A 272 -22.58 10.62 -1.46
CA GLY A 272 -23.62 10.96 -0.49
C GLY A 272 -25.02 10.91 -1.11
N ASP A 273 -25.22 11.54 -2.27
CA ASP A 273 -26.47 11.47 -3.02
C ASP A 273 -26.84 10.03 -3.41
N MET A 274 -25.85 9.18 -3.70
CA MET A 274 -26.06 7.76 -4.00
C MET A 274 -26.54 6.96 -2.79
N TYR A 275 -26.02 7.25 -1.58
CA TYR A 275 -26.29 6.46 -0.37
C TYR A 275 -27.39 7.03 0.54
N CYS A 276 -27.66 8.35 0.52
CA CYS A 276 -28.69 8.99 1.37
C CYS A 276 -30.13 8.84 0.84
N ASN A 277 -30.34 8.38 -0.41
CA ASN A 277 -31.68 8.26 -1.00
C ASN A 277 -31.93 6.90 -1.68
N PRO A 278 -31.94 5.79 -0.90
CA PRO A 278 -31.97 4.43 -1.44
C PRO A 278 -33.20 4.12 -2.31
N GLY A 279 -34.34 4.77 -2.02
CA GLY A 279 -35.59 4.58 -2.78
C GLY A 279 -35.60 5.22 -4.17
N GLN A 280 -34.85 6.31 -4.40
CA GLN A 280 -34.76 6.95 -5.73
C GLN A 280 -33.62 6.40 -6.58
N ASN A 281 -32.59 5.85 -5.94
CA ASN A 281 -31.38 5.39 -6.63
C ASN A 281 -31.43 3.93 -7.10
N GLN A 282 -32.44 3.14 -6.72
CA GLN A 282 -32.60 1.75 -7.18
C GLN A 282 -32.61 1.64 -8.72
N ALA A 283 -33.25 2.58 -9.42
CA ALA A 283 -33.24 2.65 -10.89
C ALA A 283 -31.85 3.04 -11.47
N ARG A 284 -31.08 3.86 -10.74
CA ARG A 284 -29.70 4.22 -11.12
C ARG A 284 -28.75 3.05 -10.91
N TRP A 285 -28.89 2.29 -9.82
CA TRP A 285 -28.16 1.05 -9.55
C TRP A 285 -28.46 -0.03 -10.60
N GLN A 286 -29.73 -0.21 -10.97
CA GLN A 286 -30.10 -1.12 -12.06
C GLN A 286 -29.48 -0.70 -13.40
N LYS A 287 -29.54 0.58 -13.74
CA LYS A 287 -28.96 1.11 -14.99
C LYS A 287 -27.43 1.06 -15.02
N ALA A 288 -26.76 1.27 -13.89
CA ALA A 288 -25.32 1.13 -13.75
C ALA A 288 -24.88 -0.35 -13.82
N GLY A 289 -25.61 -1.25 -13.13
CA GLY A 289 -25.38 -2.69 -13.20
C GLY A 289 -25.66 -3.28 -14.59
N GLU A 290 -26.64 -2.75 -15.32
CA GLU A 290 -26.86 -3.08 -16.75
C GLU A 290 -25.69 -2.63 -17.64
N ARG A 291 -25.13 -1.44 -17.39
CA ARG A 291 -23.95 -0.95 -18.13
C ARG A 291 -22.71 -1.80 -17.87
N ILE A 292 -22.46 -2.16 -16.61
CA ILE A 292 -21.32 -3.01 -16.22
C ILE A 292 -21.47 -4.42 -16.82
N ARG A 293 -22.67 -5.01 -16.76
CA ARG A 293 -22.96 -6.30 -17.41
C ARG A 293 -22.80 -6.23 -18.94
N SER A 294 -23.24 -5.14 -19.56
CA SER A 294 -23.06 -4.93 -21.01
C SER A 294 -21.60 -4.73 -21.43
N ALA A 295 -20.74 -4.32 -20.49
CA ALA A 295 -19.30 -4.19 -20.66
C ALA A 295 -18.52 -5.45 -20.24
N GLY A 296 -19.21 -6.53 -19.84
CA GLY A 296 -18.60 -7.82 -19.50
C GLY A 296 -18.15 -7.99 -18.04
N GLY A 297 -18.56 -7.10 -17.12
CA GLY A 297 -18.28 -7.22 -15.68
C GLY A 297 -19.41 -7.90 -14.89
N GLU A 298 -19.06 -8.61 -13.80
CA GLU A 298 -20.01 -9.15 -12.83
C GLU A 298 -20.27 -8.16 -11.68
N TYR A 299 -21.51 -8.10 -11.17
CA TYR A 299 -21.96 -7.22 -10.09
C TYR A 299 -22.47 -8.05 -8.91
N VAL A 300 -22.08 -7.70 -7.68
CA VAL A 300 -22.50 -8.34 -6.41
C VAL A 300 -23.40 -7.37 -5.63
N GLU A 301 -24.55 -7.85 -5.13
CA GLU A 301 -25.48 -7.06 -4.31
C GLU A 301 -24.86 -6.63 -2.97
N MET A 302 -25.02 -5.36 -2.59
CA MET A 302 -24.67 -4.81 -1.27
C MET A 302 -25.92 -4.69 -0.39
N GLU A 303 -25.85 -5.21 0.85
CA GLU A 303 -26.95 -5.17 1.82
C GLU A 303 -27.18 -3.76 2.45
N ALA A 304 -28.43 -3.48 2.84
CA ALA A 304 -28.95 -2.17 3.22
C ALA A 304 -28.34 -1.52 4.48
N VAL A 305 -27.66 -2.29 5.34
CA VAL A 305 -26.98 -1.78 6.54
C VAL A 305 -25.74 -0.96 6.17
N HIS A 306 -25.08 -1.28 5.05
CA HIS A 306 -23.92 -0.55 4.54
C HIS A 306 -24.30 0.84 4.00
N ALA A 307 -25.47 0.97 3.37
CA ALA A 307 -25.94 2.22 2.77
C ALA A 307 -26.26 3.30 3.82
N ALA A 308 -26.80 2.91 4.99
CA ALA A 308 -27.13 3.85 6.07
C ALA A 308 -25.86 4.42 6.78
N TRP A 309 -24.79 3.63 6.85
CA TRP A 309 -23.51 4.02 7.43
C TRP A 309 -22.67 4.89 6.48
N LEU A 310 -22.69 4.58 5.18
CA LEU A 310 -22.09 5.42 4.14
C LEU A 310 -22.80 6.78 4.02
N GLY A 311 -24.13 6.83 4.16
CA GLY A 311 -24.90 8.09 4.09
C GLY A 311 -24.51 9.11 5.15
N THR A 312 -24.43 8.71 6.42
CA THR A 312 -24.04 9.61 7.53
C THR A 312 -22.59 10.10 7.42
N THR A 313 -21.71 9.27 6.88
CA THR A 313 -20.29 9.65 6.69
C THR A 313 -20.11 10.61 5.51
N CYS A 314 -20.90 10.45 4.44
CA CYS A 314 -20.92 11.39 3.33
C CYS A 314 -21.52 12.75 3.71
N GLU A 315 -22.60 12.78 4.49
CA GLU A 315 -23.19 14.04 4.98
C GLU A 315 -22.20 14.88 5.78
N ARG A 316 -21.40 14.24 6.66
CA ARG A 316 -20.32 14.94 7.40
C ARG A 316 -19.21 15.44 6.49
N ALA A 317 -18.80 14.64 5.50
CA ALA A 317 -17.75 15.05 4.55
C ALA A 317 -18.21 16.22 3.67
N ILE A 318 -19.51 16.29 3.33
CA ILE A 318 -20.13 17.42 2.62
C ILE A 318 -20.19 18.66 3.53
N GLU A 319 -20.63 18.52 4.79
CA GLU A 319 -20.69 19.64 5.75
C GLU A 319 -19.30 20.29 5.94
N VAL A 320 -18.26 19.47 6.05
CA VAL A 320 -16.86 19.90 6.08
C VAL A 320 -16.48 20.66 4.80
N ALA A 321 -16.81 20.11 3.63
CA ALA A 321 -16.50 20.74 2.34
C ALA A 321 -17.22 22.09 2.15
N GLU A 322 -18.41 22.25 2.75
CA GLU A 322 -19.17 23.51 2.74
C GLU A 322 -18.54 24.59 3.64
N ARG A 323 -18.01 24.21 4.82
CA ARG A 323 -17.29 25.14 5.72
C ARG A 323 -16.01 25.70 5.11
N LEU A 324 -15.39 24.94 4.21
CA LEU A 324 -14.13 25.26 3.57
C LEU A 324 -14.24 26.17 2.33
N THR A 325 -15.45 26.36 1.80
CA THR A 325 -15.71 27.34 0.74
C THR A 325 -15.85 28.76 1.30
N VAL A 326 -14.73 29.48 1.42
CA VAL A 326 -14.72 30.93 1.71
C VAL A 326 -15.07 31.72 0.43
N PRO A 327 -15.92 32.76 0.48
CA PRO A 327 -16.28 33.58 -0.68
C PRO A 327 -15.10 34.39 -1.22
N ASP A 328 -15.08 34.57 -2.54
CA ASP A 328 -14.04 35.21 -3.36
C ASP A 328 -13.35 36.42 -2.71
N ALA A 329 -12.07 36.24 -2.37
CA ALA A 329 -11.13 37.33 -2.16
C ALA A 329 -10.09 37.30 -3.29
N ALA A 330 -10.05 38.39 -4.06
CA ALA A 330 -9.07 38.63 -5.11
C ALA A 330 -7.66 38.77 -4.51
N SER A 331 -6.67 38.05 -5.05
CA SER A 331 -5.28 38.17 -4.62
C SER A 331 -4.31 37.92 -5.78
N GLU A 332 -3.13 38.54 -5.65
CA GLU A 332 -2.19 38.97 -6.69
C GLU A 332 -1.15 37.90 -7.11
N ASN A 333 -0.58 38.15 -8.30
CA ASN A 333 0.37 37.29 -9.02
C ASN A 333 1.69 37.00 -8.28
N HIS A 334 1.88 35.74 -7.90
CA HIS A 334 3.21 35.12 -7.74
C HIS A 334 3.32 33.91 -8.67
N PRO A 335 4.51 33.62 -9.26
CA PRO A 335 4.69 32.42 -10.08
C PRO A 335 4.60 31.17 -9.20
N MET A 336 3.45 30.50 -9.24
CA MET A 336 3.18 29.28 -8.49
C MET A 336 3.63 28.03 -9.26
N GLN A 337 4.34 27.14 -8.56
CA GLN A 337 4.54 25.75 -8.97
C GLN A 337 3.19 25.00 -8.79
N GLN A 338 2.72 24.35 -9.85
CA GLN A 338 1.44 23.63 -9.93
C GLN A 338 1.68 22.13 -9.68
N PHE A 339 0.85 21.51 -8.83
CA PHE A 339 0.92 20.09 -8.48
C PHE A 339 -0.44 19.42 -8.77
N ASP A 340 -0.41 18.15 -9.14
CA ASP A 340 -1.63 17.35 -9.32
C ASP A 340 -1.91 16.57 -8.02
N VAL A 341 -2.91 17.02 -7.26
CA VAL A 341 -3.42 16.28 -6.10
C VAL A 341 -4.69 15.55 -6.51
N SER A 342 -4.74 14.24 -6.27
CA SER A 342 -5.94 13.44 -6.48
C SER A 342 -6.30 12.73 -5.19
N LEU A 343 -7.47 13.03 -4.62
CA LEU A 343 -8.00 12.24 -3.52
C LEU A 343 -8.91 11.15 -4.07
N TYR A 344 -8.58 9.89 -3.75
CA TYR A 344 -9.45 8.76 -4.04
C TYR A 344 -10.08 8.28 -2.74
N VAL A 345 -11.40 8.23 -2.76
CA VAL A 345 -12.19 7.72 -1.67
C VAL A 345 -12.55 6.28 -2.00
N VAL A 346 -11.98 5.33 -1.26
CA VAL A 346 -12.18 3.90 -1.50
C VAL A 346 -13.14 3.36 -0.44
N SER A 347 -14.31 2.88 -0.89
CA SER A 347 -15.25 2.17 -0.02
C SER A 347 -14.83 0.70 0.06
N ALA A 348 -14.27 0.27 1.19
CA ALA A 348 -14.01 -1.14 1.43
C ALA A 348 -15.33 -1.85 1.80
N SER A 349 -15.69 -2.92 1.08
CA SER A 349 -16.75 -3.81 1.55
C SER A 349 -16.20 -4.62 2.72
N ALA A 350 -16.83 -4.55 3.89
CA ALA A 350 -16.59 -5.48 4.98
C ALA A 350 -16.68 -6.93 4.46
N SER A 351 -15.54 -7.59 4.30
CA SER A 351 -15.49 -9.04 4.13
C SER A 351 -16.00 -9.67 5.42
N SER A 352 -16.79 -10.73 5.28
CA SER A 352 -17.42 -11.45 6.38
C SER A 352 -16.43 -11.70 7.52
N LEU A 353 -16.70 -11.12 8.69
CA LEU A 353 -15.99 -11.41 9.94
C LEU A 353 -15.82 -12.93 10.11
N PRO A 354 -14.61 -13.45 10.40
CA PRO A 354 -14.47 -14.84 10.78
C PRO A 354 -15.23 -15.09 12.10
N PRO A 355 -15.84 -16.27 12.28
CA PRO A 355 -16.56 -16.60 13.50
C PRO A 355 -15.64 -16.47 14.71
N GLN A 356 -16.08 -15.72 15.73
CA GLN A 356 -15.32 -15.62 16.97
C GLN A 356 -15.06 -17.01 17.58
N PRO A 357 -13.86 -17.29 18.08
CA PRO A 357 -13.60 -18.55 18.79
C PRO A 357 -14.49 -18.63 20.04
N PRO A 358 -15.01 -19.81 20.39
CA PRO A 358 -15.89 -19.96 21.54
C PRO A 358 -15.16 -19.57 22.83
N ASN A 359 -15.78 -18.68 23.60
CA ASN A 359 -15.38 -18.33 24.96
C ASN A 359 -15.15 -19.60 25.79
N LYS A 360 -13.90 -19.88 26.15
CA LYS A 360 -13.59 -20.88 27.18
C LYS A 360 -13.86 -20.27 28.55
N THR A 361 -15.02 -20.56 29.09
CA THR A 361 -15.32 -20.40 30.52
C THR A 361 -14.44 -21.35 31.36
N SER A 362 -13.67 -20.74 32.25
CA SER A 362 -13.21 -21.22 33.56
C SER A 362 -13.36 -22.72 33.89
N GLU A 363 -12.22 -23.40 34.10
CA GLU A 363 -12.14 -24.44 35.14
C GLU A 363 -11.27 -23.95 36.30
N VAL A 364 -11.89 -24.02 37.46
CA VAL A 364 -11.37 -23.70 38.79
C VAL A 364 -10.51 -24.88 39.23
N CYS A 365 -9.22 -24.65 39.51
CA CYS A 365 -8.46 -25.55 40.38
C CYS A 365 -8.67 -25.12 41.84
N SER A 366 -9.32 -25.97 42.61
CA SER A 366 -9.22 -25.98 44.07
C SER A 366 -8.66 -27.33 44.52
N ALA A 367 -7.54 -27.23 45.26
CA ALA A 367 -6.86 -28.16 46.18
C ALA A 367 -6.99 -29.69 45.95
#